data_AF-A0A7X6X8M5-F1
#
_entry.id   AF-A0A7X6X8M5-F1
#
_cell.length_a   1.000
_cell.length_b   1.000
_cell.length_c   1.000
_cell.angle_alpha   90.00
_cell.angle_beta   90.00
_cell.angle_gamma   90.00
#
_symmetry.space_group_name_H-M   'P 1'
#
loop_
_entity.id
_entity.type
_entity.pdbx_description
1 polymer ?
#
loop_
_entity_poly.entity_id
_entity_poly.type
_entity_poly.pdbx_seq_one_letter_code
_entity_poly.pdbx_strand_id
1 'polypeptide(L)'
;MTEVGPEVIATYVRIASAVIPTLTIPYGCGVLIDPKATIAVANAIGAKFVRTYVSNSYEGTFGPQSFSPAEIFRYRSNIGAEAVNVYTYFEAHAGVSLDTRDLNDQVSSGFAALPINGMLIGGPRAGLPPEASTLANVKKTFPDYPLILGSGGNPDNIKELLQYADGVIIGTNIKKDGYLYNEVDYERAKRFITAAKG
;
A
#
# COMPACT_ATOMS: atom_id res chain seq x y z
N MET A 1 13.68 -7.65 -11.15
CA MET A 1 13.63 -8.79 -10.19
C MET A 1 13.03 -8.27 -8.90
N THR A 2 11.90 -8.83 -8.47
CA THR A 2 11.14 -8.33 -7.30
C THR A 2 11.22 -9.27 -6.10
N GLU A 3 11.64 -10.52 -6.31
CA GLU A 3 11.69 -11.57 -5.30
C GLU A 3 12.74 -11.27 -4.23
N VAL A 4 12.32 -11.38 -2.96
CA VAL A 4 13.24 -11.27 -1.81
C VAL A 4 13.77 -12.63 -1.39
N GLY A 5 14.93 -12.65 -0.74
CA GLY A 5 15.45 -13.87 -0.16
C GLY A 5 14.65 -14.37 1.05
N PRO A 6 14.73 -15.67 1.39
CA PRO A 6 14.01 -16.25 2.51
C PRO A 6 14.39 -15.63 3.87
N GLU A 7 15.58 -15.04 3.99
CA GLU A 7 16.03 -14.31 5.17
C GLU A 7 15.15 -13.09 5.48
N VAL A 8 14.61 -12.42 4.47
CA VAL A 8 13.69 -11.28 4.65
C VAL A 8 12.38 -11.77 5.25
N ILE A 9 11.80 -12.84 4.69
CA ILE A 9 10.55 -13.44 5.17
C ILE A 9 10.73 -13.93 6.61
N ALA A 10 11.79 -14.70 6.89
CA ALA A 10 12.06 -15.25 8.21
C ALA A 10 12.24 -14.15 9.28
N THR A 11 13.03 -13.12 8.94
CA THR A 11 13.27 -11.99 9.86
C THR A 11 12.00 -11.19 10.10
N TYR A 12 11.23 -10.91 9.05
CA TYR A 12 9.97 -10.18 9.16
C TYR A 12 9.00 -10.89 10.10
N VAL A 13 8.74 -12.19 9.87
CA VAL A 13 7.84 -12.98 10.71
C VAL A 13 8.34 -13.01 12.15
N ARG A 14 9.64 -13.26 12.39
CA ARG A 14 10.22 -13.32 13.74
C ARG A 14 10.01 -12.02 14.52
N ILE A 15 10.18 -10.87 13.88
CA ILE A 15 10.00 -9.55 14.51
C ILE A 15 8.52 -9.27 14.71
N ALA A 16 7.70 -9.42 13.68
CA ALA A 16 6.27 -9.13 13.75
C ALA A 16 5.56 -9.99 14.81
N SER A 17 5.81 -11.30 14.84
CA SER A 17 5.22 -12.21 15.83
C SER A 17 5.57 -11.86 17.27
N ALA A 18 6.71 -11.19 17.52
CA ALA A 18 7.09 -10.78 18.88
C ALA A 18 6.26 -9.59 19.38
N VAL A 19 5.76 -8.73 18.48
CA VAL A 19 5.00 -7.52 18.84
C VAL A 19 3.49 -7.69 18.66
N ILE A 20 3.03 -8.65 17.83
CA ILE A 20 1.60 -8.90 17.60
C ILE A 20 0.78 -9.09 18.88
N PRO A 21 1.26 -9.81 19.92
CA PRO A 21 0.50 -9.97 21.16
C PRO A 21 0.16 -8.67 21.89
N THR A 22 0.87 -7.57 21.60
CA THR A 22 0.60 -6.25 22.19
C THR A 22 -0.37 -5.40 21.37
N LEU A 23 -0.76 -5.85 20.17
CA LEU A 23 -1.63 -5.11 19.27
C LEU A 23 -3.10 -5.37 19.61
N THR A 24 -3.88 -4.30 19.72
CA THR A 24 -5.34 -4.35 19.98
C THR A 24 -6.17 -3.96 18.76
N ILE A 25 -5.52 -3.57 17.66
CA ILE A 25 -6.14 -3.12 16.41
C ILE A 25 -5.72 -4.02 15.24
N PRO A 26 -6.52 -4.09 14.16
CA PRO A 26 -6.11 -4.77 12.94
C PRO A 26 -4.80 -4.22 12.39
N TYR A 27 -3.98 -5.09 11.82
CA TYR A 27 -2.73 -4.72 11.16
C TYR A 27 -2.65 -5.35 9.78
N GLY A 28 -1.85 -4.72 8.93
CA GLY A 28 -1.48 -5.23 7.62
C GLY A 28 0.03 -5.43 7.52
N CYS A 29 0.48 -5.94 6.39
CA CYS A 29 1.91 -6.04 6.10
C CYS A 29 2.24 -5.71 4.64
N GLY A 30 3.54 -5.57 4.38
CA GLY A 30 4.05 -5.32 3.04
C GLY A 30 5.55 -5.61 3.01
N VAL A 31 5.96 -6.44 2.05
CA VAL A 31 7.35 -6.79 1.77
C VAL A 31 7.75 -6.10 0.47
N LEU A 32 7.98 -4.79 0.57
CA LEU A 32 8.35 -3.85 -0.50
C LEU A 32 7.61 -4.07 -1.83
N ILE A 33 8.21 -4.82 -2.76
CA ILE A 33 7.74 -5.08 -4.14
C ILE A 33 7.56 -6.57 -4.43
N ASP A 34 7.66 -7.45 -3.42
CA ASP A 34 7.41 -8.90 -3.56
C ASP A 34 5.98 -9.26 -3.11
N PRO A 35 5.03 -9.47 -4.04
CA PRO A 35 3.67 -9.83 -3.67
C PRO A 35 3.54 -11.22 -3.07
N LYS A 36 4.34 -12.21 -3.52
CA LYS A 36 4.23 -13.59 -3.01
C LYS A 36 4.75 -13.62 -1.57
N ALA A 37 5.90 -13.01 -1.29
CA ALA A 37 6.41 -12.87 0.07
C ALA A 37 5.46 -12.05 0.95
N THR A 38 4.91 -10.95 0.43
CA THR A 38 3.93 -10.12 1.16
C THR A 38 2.71 -10.93 1.60
N ILE A 39 2.11 -11.70 0.69
CA ILE A 39 0.93 -12.53 0.97
C ILE A 39 1.28 -13.68 1.93
N ALA A 40 2.45 -14.31 1.75
CA ALA A 40 2.92 -15.39 2.61
C ALA A 40 3.11 -14.92 4.06
N VAL A 41 3.82 -13.80 4.24
CA VAL A 41 4.03 -13.17 5.55
C VAL A 41 2.69 -12.80 6.17
N ALA A 42 1.79 -12.16 5.41
CA ALA A 42 0.48 -11.75 5.89
C ALA A 42 -0.31 -12.92 6.49
N ASN A 43 -0.35 -14.02 5.75
CA ASN A 43 -1.04 -15.23 6.17
C ASN A 43 -0.42 -15.83 7.44
N ALA A 44 0.91 -15.94 7.46
CA ALA A 44 1.64 -16.54 8.58
C ALA A 44 1.48 -15.74 9.89
N ILE A 45 1.40 -14.42 9.81
CA ILE A 45 1.28 -13.56 10.99
C ILE A 45 -0.16 -13.17 11.33
N GLY A 46 -1.16 -13.60 10.54
CA GLY A 46 -2.57 -13.27 10.77
C GLY A 46 -2.96 -11.82 10.43
N ALA A 47 -2.22 -11.16 9.54
CA ALA A 47 -2.52 -9.82 9.07
C ALA A 47 -3.84 -9.79 8.28
N LYS A 48 -4.58 -8.67 8.36
CA LYS A 48 -5.92 -8.53 7.75
C LYS A 48 -5.88 -7.97 6.33
N PHE A 49 -4.79 -7.31 5.97
CA PHE A 49 -4.61 -6.74 4.65
C PHE A 49 -3.13 -6.64 4.27
N VAL A 50 -2.88 -6.51 2.97
CA VAL A 50 -1.56 -6.24 2.42
C VAL A 50 -1.57 -5.01 1.55
N ARG A 51 -0.41 -4.36 1.47
CA ARG A 51 -0.08 -3.43 0.38
C ARG A 51 1.01 -4.05 -0.48
N THR A 52 0.73 -4.25 -1.76
CA THR A 52 1.73 -4.75 -2.73
C THR A 52 1.25 -4.49 -4.15
N TYR A 53 2.18 -4.44 -5.09
CA TYR A 53 1.87 -4.52 -6.51
C TYR A 53 1.42 -5.92 -6.89
N VAL A 54 0.37 -6.04 -7.71
CA VAL A 54 -0.12 -7.35 -8.19
C VAL A 54 -0.28 -7.43 -9.71
N SER A 55 -0.15 -6.31 -10.42
CA SER A 55 -0.35 -6.20 -11.87
C SER A 55 0.61 -5.18 -12.47
N ASN A 56 0.51 -5.01 -13.79
CA ASN A 56 1.29 -4.07 -14.60
C ASN A 56 2.79 -4.39 -14.64
N SER A 57 3.50 -3.56 -15.39
CA SER A 57 4.96 -3.53 -15.44
C SER A 57 5.44 -2.10 -15.29
N TYR A 58 6.53 -1.94 -14.55
CA TYR A 58 7.08 -0.64 -14.16
C TYR A 58 8.58 -0.63 -14.41
N GLU A 59 9.11 0.55 -14.73
CA GLU A 59 10.54 0.79 -14.88
C GLU A 59 10.96 1.97 -14.00
N GLY A 60 12.11 1.88 -13.33
CA GLY A 60 12.50 2.95 -12.41
C GLY A 60 13.71 2.65 -11.53
N THR A 61 13.75 3.32 -10.37
CA THR A 61 14.89 3.28 -9.44
C THR A 61 15.27 1.88 -8.98
N PHE A 62 14.31 0.95 -8.97
CA PHE A 62 14.49 -0.44 -8.55
C PHE A 62 14.71 -1.41 -9.72
N GLY A 63 14.92 -0.89 -10.93
CA GLY A 63 14.97 -1.64 -12.17
C GLY A 63 13.59 -2.14 -12.63
N PRO A 64 13.55 -3.02 -13.64
CA PRO A 64 12.31 -3.51 -14.22
C PRO A 64 11.55 -4.41 -13.23
N GLN A 65 10.26 -4.11 -13.11
CA GLN A 65 9.29 -4.83 -12.30
C GLN A 65 8.15 -5.30 -13.19
N SER A 66 7.89 -6.60 -13.22
CA SER A 66 6.78 -7.16 -13.98
C SER A 66 6.04 -8.15 -13.11
N PHE A 67 4.72 -7.95 -13.00
CA PHE A 67 3.87 -8.75 -12.12
C PHE A 67 2.95 -9.64 -12.95
N SER A 68 2.85 -10.90 -12.55
CA SER A 68 1.92 -11.88 -13.11
C SER A 68 0.76 -12.09 -12.13
N PRO A 69 -0.41 -11.43 -12.32
CA PRO A 69 -1.53 -11.58 -11.40
C PRO A 69 -1.96 -13.04 -11.25
N ALA A 70 -1.93 -13.79 -12.35
CA ALA A 70 -2.31 -15.21 -12.34
C ALA A 70 -1.41 -16.05 -11.42
N GLU A 71 -0.10 -15.82 -11.42
CA GLU A 71 0.80 -16.52 -10.50
C GLU A 71 0.61 -16.08 -9.05
N ILE A 72 0.45 -14.77 -8.82
CA ILE A 72 0.31 -14.19 -7.49
C ILE A 72 -0.95 -14.71 -6.82
N PHE A 73 -2.09 -14.68 -7.51
CA PHE A 73 -3.36 -15.09 -6.94
C PHE A 73 -3.56 -16.61 -6.89
N ARG A 74 -2.96 -17.39 -7.81
CA ARG A 74 -2.84 -18.85 -7.62
C ARG A 74 -2.03 -19.18 -6.38
N TYR A 75 -0.90 -18.49 -6.17
CA TYR A 75 -0.09 -18.68 -4.96
C TYR A 75 -0.89 -18.36 -3.69
N ARG A 76 -1.60 -17.22 -3.67
CA ARG A 76 -2.49 -16.84 -2.55
C ARG A 76 -3.48 -17.95 -2.20
N SER A 77 -4.12 -18.55 -3.21
CA SER A 77 -5.08 -19.63 -2.99
C SER A 77 -4.41 -20.93 -2.52
N ASN A 78 -3.27 -21.30 -3.10
CA ASN A 78 -2.51 -22.48 -2.71
C ASN A 78 -2.08 -22.49 -1.23
N ILE A 79 -1.91 -21.31 -0.62
CA ILE A 79 -1.54 -21.18 0.79
C ILE A 79 -2.74 -20.83 1.71
N GLY A 80 -3.96 -20.79 1.19
CA GLY A 80 -5.17 -20.47 1.96
C GLY A 80 -5.25 -19.02 2.44
N ALA A 81 -4.62 -18.08 1.73
CA ALA A 81 -4.54 -16.66 2.12
C ALA A 81 -5.67 -15.78 1.53
N GLU A 82 -6.81 -16.37 1.16
CA GLU A 82 -7.96 -15.64 0.60
C GLU A 82 -8.59 -14.66 1.60
N ALA A 83 -8.46 -14.90 2.91
CA ALA A 83 -8.95 -13.98 3.92
C ALA A 83 -8.13 -12.67 4.04
N VAL A 84 -6.93 -12.61 3.46
CA VAL A 84 -6.08 -11.41 3.46
C VAL A 84 -6.55 -10.45 2.37
N ASN A 85 -6.99 -9.24 2.76
CA ASN A 85 -7.41 -8.22 1.81
C ASN A 85 -6.23 -7.65 1.02
N VAL A 86 -6.37 -7.49 -0.29
CA VAL A 86 -5.28 -7.00 -1.15
C VAL A 86 -5.55 -5.56 -1.58
N TYR A 87 -4.69 -4.64 -1.14
CA TYR A 87 -4.65 -3.26 -1.62
C TYR A 87 -3.45 -3.10 -2.55
N THR A 88 -3.70 -2.63 -3.78
CA THR A 88 -2.65 -2.50 -4.81
C THR A 88 -2.54 -1.10 -5.37
N TYR A 89 -1.35 -0.74 -5.80
CA TYR A 89 -1.10 0.44 -6.61
C TYR A 89 -1.37 0.14 -8.08
N PHE A 90 -1.80 1.16 -8.82
CA PHE A 90 -1.79 1.18 -10.28
C PHE A 90 -0.64 2.04 -10.81
N GLU A 91 -0.16 2.98 -9.99
CA GLU A 91 0.95 3.89 -10.29
C GLU A 91 2.31 3.33 -9.88
N ALA A 92 3.35 3.72 -10.60
CA ALA A 92 4.72 3.33 -10.31
C ALA A 92 5.24 3.93 -8.99
N HIS A 93 6.06 3.17 -8.26
CA HIS A 93 6.83 3.73 -7.15
C HIS A 93 8.23 4.13 -7.62
N ALA A 94 8.54 5.44 -7.60
CA ALA A 94 9.84 5.97 -8.01
C ALA A 94 10.28 5.50 -9.41
N GLY A 95 9.34 5.54 -10.35
CA GLY A 95 9.49 5.06 -11.72
C GLY A 95 8.31 5.48 -12.59
N VAL A 96 8.11 4.75 -13.69
CA VAL A 96 7.03 4.94 -14.66
C VAL A 96 6.27 3.63 -14.89
N SER A 97 4.96 3.74 -15.10
CA SER A 97 4.15 2.61 -15.56
C SER A 97 4.36 2.43 -17.06
N LEU A 98 4.52 1.18 -17.49
CA LEU A 98 4.54 0.84 -18.92
C LEU A 98 3.12 0.70 -19.49
N ASP A 99 2.10 0.60 -18.64
CA ASP A 99 0.71 0.77 -19.05
C ASP A 99 0.37 2.27 -19.06
N THR A 100 0.20 2.81 -20.27
CA THR A 100 -0.03 4.24 -20.53
C THR A 100 -1.52 4.58 -20.67
N ARG A 101 -2.43 3.65 -20.39
CA ARG A 101 -3.88 3.94 -20.35
C ARG A 101 -4.19 4.90 -19.21
N ASP A 102 -5.35 5.56 -19.29
CA ASP A 102 -5.84 6.42 -18.22
C ASP A 102 -5.95 5.64 -16.89
N LEU A 103 -5.68 6.31 -15.76
CA LEU A 103 -5.72 5.69 -14.44
C LEU A 103 -7.09 5.05 -14.17
N ASN A 104 -8.19 5.68 -14.57
CA ASN A 104 -9.52 5.11 -14.37
C ASN A 104 -9.73 3.84 -15.19
N ASP A 105 -9.20 3.77 -16.42
CA ASP A 105 -9.27 2.55 -17.24
C ASP A 105 -8.48 1.39 -16.62
N GLN A 106 -7.31 1.70 -16.05
CA GLN A 106 -6.49 0.72 -15.33
C GLN A 106 -7.21 0.21 -14.08
N VAL A 107 -7.76 1.13 -13.27
CA VAL A 107 -8.53 0.80 -12.05
C VAL A 107 -9.75 -0.05 -12.40
N SER A 108 -10.53 0.37 -13.39
CA SER A 108 -11.71 -0.36 -13.87
C SER A 108 -11.35 -1.78 -14.31
N SER A 109 -10.30 -1.94 -15.12
CA SER A 109 -9.80 -3.25 -15.56
C SER A 109 -9.35 -4.12 -14.37
N GLY A 110 -8.64 -3.51 -13.41
CA GLY A 110 -8.12 -4.20 -12.24
C GLY A 110 -9.22 -4.77 -11.35
N PHE A 111 -10.21 -3.96 -10.99
CA PHE A 111 -11.34 -4.42 -10.16
C PHE A 111 -12.25 -5.41 -10.89
N ALA A 112 -12.36 -5.32 -12.22
CA ALA A 112 -13.14 -6.28 -13.01
C ALA A 112 -12.46 -7.66 -13.13
N ALA A 113 -11.13 -7.72 -13.11
CA ALA A 113 -10.38 -8.94 -13.44
C ALA A 113 -9.61 -9.57 -12.28
N LEU A 114 -9.31 -8.82 -11.21
CA LEU A 114 -8.41 -9.26 -10.15
C LEU A 114 -9.15 -9.36 -8.79
N PRO A 115 -8.82 -10.35 -7.95
CA PRO A 115 -9.39 -10.48 -6.60
C PRO A 115 -8.70 -9.52 -5.61
N ILE A 116 -8.80 -8.22 -5.89
CA ILE A 116 -8.32 -7.10 -5.07
C ILE A 116 -9.46 -6.50 -4.25
N ASN A 117 -9.13 -5.88 -3.11
CA ASN A 117 -10.10 -5.35 -2.15
C ASN A 117 -10.06 -3.83 -2.03
N GLY A 118 -9.04 -3.19 -2.61
CA GLY A 118 -8.91 -1.75 -2.61
C GLY A 118 -7.73 -1.29 -3.45
N MET A 119 -7.69 0.02 -3.67
CA MET A 119 -6.64 0.67 -4.44
C MET A 119 -5.81 1.60 -3.56
N LEU A 120 -4.56 1.78 -3.97
CA LEU A 120 -3.62 2.69 -3.38
C LEU A 120 -3.22 3.72 -4.43
N ILE A 121 -3.38 4.99 -4.09
CA ILE A 121 -2.95 6.12 -4.92
C ILE A 121 -1.90 6.89 -4.15
N GLY A 122 -0.73 7.07 -4.73
CA GLY A 122 0.39 7.75 -4.10
C GLY A 122 0.87 8.90 -4.97
N GLY A 123 1.60 9.84 -4.38
CA GLY A 123 2.32 10.81 -5.20
C GLY A 123 3.54 10.19 -5.89
N PRO A 124 4.14 10.90 -6.86
CA PRO A 124 5.15 10.38 -7.79
C PRO A 124 6.42 9.86 -7.11
N ARG A 125 6.68 10.29 -5.88
CA ARG A 125 7.72 9.77 -4.98
C ARG A 125 7.35 10.05 -3.53
N ALA A 126 8.00 9.36 -2.60
CA ALA A 126 7.76 9.53 -1.16
C ALA A 126 7.88 11.01 -0.73
N GLY A 127 6.87 11.50 0.00
CA GLY A 127 6.83 12.88 0.52
C GLY A 127 6.17 13.90 -0.41
N LEU A 128 5.91 13.57 -1.68
CA LEU A 128 5.04 14.37 -2.53
C LEU A 128 3.63 13.75 -2.50
N PRO A 129 2.57 14.52 -2.18
CA PRO A 129 1.19 14.04 -2.30
C PRO A 129 0.78 13.86 -3.76
N PRO A 130 -0.16 12.94 -4.05
CA PRO A 130 -0.89 12.99 -5.30
C PRO A 130 -1.72 14.28 -5.35
N GLU A 131 -2.05 14.74 -6.54
CA GLU A 131 -2.96 15.88 -6.68
C GLU A 131 -4.34 15.52 -6.13
N ALA A 132 -4.94 16.41 -5.33
CA ALA A 132 -6.28 16.19 -4.78
C ALA A 132 -7.34 15.97 -5.90
N SER A 133 -7.12 16.60 -7.05
CA SER A 133 -7.90 16.40 -8.28
C SER A 133 -7.90 14.95 -8.75
N THR A 134 -6.75 14.27 -8.72
CA THR A 134 -6.63 12.85 -9.09
C THR A 134 -7.43 11.97 -8.13
N LEU A 135 -7.26 12.17 -6.81
CA LEU A 135 -8.02 11.41 -5.81
C LEU A 135 -9.53 11.63 -5.96
N ALA A 136 -9.96 12.89 -6.12
CA ALA A 136 -11.36 13.24 -6.30
C ALA A 136 -11.96 12.60 -7.57
N ASN A 137 -11.22 12.60 -8.67
CA ASN A 137 -11.63 11.98 -9.93
C ASN A 137 -11.81 10.46 -9.79
N VAL A 138 -10.84 9.77 -9.17
CA VAL A 138 -10.93 8.32 -8.97
C VAL A 138 -12.05 7.98 -8.01
N LYS A 139 -12.16 8.66 -6.86
CA LYS A 139 -13.21 8.38 -5.86
C LYS A 139 -14.61 8.65 -6.40
N LYS A 140 -14.78 9.67 -7.25
CA LYS A 140 -16.04 9.95 -7.94
C LYS A 140 -16.40 8.84 -8.94
N THR A 141 -15.43 8.32 -9.67
CA THR A 141 -15.64 7.26 -10.67
C THR A 141 -15.90 5.90 -10.00
N PHE A 142 -15.27 5.64 -8.86
CA PHE A 142 -15.31 4.36 -8.16
C PHE A 142 -15.70 4.55 -6.67
N PRO A 143 -16.94 5.00 -6.39
CA PRO A 143 -17.35 5.34 -5.02
C PRO A 143 -17.33 4.13 -4.07
N ASP A 144 -17.64 2.94 -4.61
CA ASP A 144 -17.81 1.71 -3.84
C ASP A 144 -16.49 0.97 -3.54
N TYR A 145 -15.40 1.33 -4.21
CA TYR A 145 -14.11 0.69 -3.99
C TYR A 145 -13.26 1.46 -2.98
N PRO A 146 -12.70 0.79 -1.95
CA PRO A 146 -11.80 1.44 -0.99
C PRO A 146 -10.59 2.07 -1.67
N LEU A 147 -10.40 3.36 -1.44
CA LEU A 147 -9.29 4.16 -1.93
C LEU A 147 -8.44 4.62 -0.75
N ILE A 148 -7.20 4.13 -0.70
CA ILE A 148 -6.26 4.47 0.35
C ILE A 148 -5.16 5.38 -0.21
N LEU A 149 -4.94 6.53 0.43
CA LEU A 149 -3.82 7.40 0.12
C LEU A 149 -2.51 6.71 0.51
N GLY A 150 -1.70 6.32 -0.47
CA GLY A 150 -0.49 5.53 -0.28
C GLY A 150 0.74 6.34 0.15
N SER A 151 0.77 7.66 -0.06
CA SER A 151 1.89 8.54 0.31
C SER A 151 1.51 10.03 0.31
N GLY A 152 2.36 10.86 0.93
CA GLY A 152 2.33 12.33 0.81
C GLY A 152 1.32 13.08 1.69
N GLY A 153 0.51 12.37 2.47
CA GLY A 153 -0.28 12.97 3.55
C GLY A 153 0.61 13.60 4.63
N ASN A 154 0.22 14.76 5.13
CA ASN A 154 0.84 15.48 6.24
C ASN A 154 -0.24 16.25 7.04
N PRO A 155 0.06 16.79 8.23
CA PRO A 155 -0.93 17.48 9.05
C PRO A 155 -1.62 18.69 8.37
N ASP A 156 -0.99 19.29 7.36
CA ASP A 156 -1.48 20.51 6.72
C ASP A 156 -2.43 20.19 5.55
N ASN A 157 -2.35 19.00 4.95
CA ASN A 157 -3.18 18.60 3.80
C ASN A 157 -4.14 17.42 4.08
N ILE A 158 -3.93 16.64 5.14
CA ILE A 158 -4.61 15.34 5.28
C ILE A 158 -6.13 15.46 5.42
N LYS A 159 -6.62 16.54 6.05
CA LYS A 159 -8.05 16.81 6.19
C LYS A 159 -8.76 16.95 4.84
N GLU A 160 -8.11 17.62 3.90
CA GLU A 160 -8.63 17.81 2.54
C GLU A 160 -8.54 16.50 1.74
N LEU A 161 -7.40 15.82 1.79
CA LEU A 161 -7.20 14.58 1.01
C LEU A 161 -8.14 13.45 1.44
N LEU A 162 -8.45 13.34 2.74
CA LEU A 162 -9.40 12.34 3.26
C LEU A 162 -10.86 12.62 2.88
N GLN A 163 -11.20 13.77 2.28
CA GLN A 163 -12.51 13.95 1.65
C GLN A 163 -12.69 13.05 0.42
N TYR A 164 -11.58 12.59 -0.16
CA TYR A 164 -11.54 11.81 -1.39
C TYR A 164 -10.88 10.44 -1.21
N ALA A 165 -10.62 10.02 0.03
CA ALA A 165 -9.97 8.75 0.35
C ALA A 165 -10.56 8.14 1.63
N ASP A 166 -10.64 6.82 1.67
CA ASP A 166 -11.19 6.04 2.80
C ASP A 166 -10.13 5.77 3.88
N GLY A 167 -8.87 6.11 3.62
CA GLY A 167 -7.77 5.96 4.56
C GLY A 167 -6.44 6.47 4.02
N VAL A 168 -5.40 6.36 4.84
CA VAL A 168 -4.05 6.84 4.50
C VAL A 168 -2.97 5.93 5.09
N ILE A 169 -1.92 5.71 4.31
CA ILE A 169 -0.66 5.12 4.77
C ILE A 169 0.34 6.25 5.01
N ILE A 170 0.77 6.39 6.26
CA ILE A 170 1.68 7.44 6.70
C ILE A 170 2.97 6.85 7.27
N GLY A 171 4.10 7.48 6.93
CA GLY A 171 5.43 7.07 7.39
C GLY A 171 6.22 8.28 7.89
N THR A 172 7.00 8.89 7.00
CA THR A 172 8.00 9.92 7.31
C THR A 172 7.48 11.07 8.21
N ASN A 173 6.26 11.58 7.99
CA ASN A 173 5.72 12.70 8.77
C ASN A 173 5.46 12.40 10.25
N ILE A 174 5.31 11.12 10.62
CA ILE A 174 5.12 10.71 12.02
C ILE A 174 6.41 10.19 12.65
N LYS A 175 7.53 10.14 11.92
CA LYS A 175 8.84 9.76 12.46
C LYS A 175 9.52 10.93 13.14
N LYS A 176 10.38 10.69 14.12
CA LYS A 176 11.21 11.73 14.74
C LYS A 176 12.03 12.49 13.67
N ASP A 177 12.06 13.81 13.77
CA ASP A 177 12.73 14.73 12.83
C ASP A 177 12.28 14.64 11.36
N GLY A 178 11.22 13.88 11.06
CA GLY A 178 10.80 13.64 9.68
C GLY A 178 11.76 12.75 8.92
N TYR A 179 12.55 11.93 9.61
CA TYR A 179 13.49 11.01 8.98
C TYR A 179 12.94 9.59 8.99
N LEU A 180 12.85 8.96 7.81
CA LEU A 180 12.19 7.67 7.61
C LEU A 180 12.70 6.55 8.55
N TYR A 181 14.01 6.53 8.79
CA TYR A 181 14.68 5.50 9.56
C TYR A 181 14.62 5.73 11.07
N ASN A 182 14.11 6.87 11.52
CA ASN A 182 13.88 7.11 12.94
C ASN A 182 12.65 6.35 13.46
N GLU A 183 12.53 6.30 14.78
CA GLU A 183 11.34 5.82 15.47
C GLU A 183 10.12 6.72 15.21
N VAL A 184 8.92 6.18 15.47
CA VAL A 184 7.69 6.98 15.45
C VAL A 184 7.73 7.94 16.63
N ASP A 185 7.45 9.21 16.36
CA ASP A 185 7.29 10.25 17.38
C ASP A 185 5.82 10.38 17.76
N TYR A 186 5.52 10.22 19.06
CA TYR A 186 4.16 10.22 19.57
C TYR A 186 3.43 11.54 19.30
N GLU A 187 4.07 12.69 19.52
CA GLU A 187 3.44 14.00 19.36
C GLU A 187 3.19 14.31 17.87
N ARG A 188 4.11 13.91 16.99
CA ARG A 188 3.90 14.01 15.54
C ARG A 188 2.75 13.11 15.07
N ALA A 189 2.69 11.87 15.54
CA ALA A 189 1.58 10.96 15.24
C ALA A 189 0.24 11.52 15.75
N LYS A 190 0.21 12.03 16.98
CA LYS A 190 -0.97 12.66 17.58
C LYS A 190 -1.42 13.88 16.78
N ARG A 191 -0.51 14.79 16.40
CA ARG A 191 -0.82 15.95 15.54
C ARG A 191 -1.43 15.51 14.22
N PHE A 192 -0.88 14.48 13.57
CA PHE A 192 -1.42 13.95 12.32
C PHE A 192 -2.84 13.41 12.49
N ILE A 193 -3.09 12.62 13.55
CA ILE A 193 -4.42 12.07 13.82
C ILE A 193 -5.43 13.18 14.14
N THR A 194 -5.06 14.21 14.91
CA THR A 194 -5.91 15.37 15.17
C THR A 194 -6.29 16.07 13.86
N ALA A 195 -5.30 16.37 13.01
CA ALA A 195 -5.56 17.00 11.72
C ALA A 195 -6.47 16.15 10.80
N ALA A 196 -6.27 14.82 10.80
CA ALA A 196 -7.06 13.89 9.99
C ALA A 196 -8.52 13.77 10.44
N LYS A 197 -8.80 13.90 11.75
CA LYS A 197 -10.17 13.86 12.30
C LYS A 197 -10.91 15.19 12.14
N GLY A 198 -10.17 16.27 11.90
CA GLY A 198 -10.69 17.60 11.62
C GLY A 198 -11.12 18.35 12.85
#